data_AF-A0A4Q2XB58-F1
#
_entry.id   AF-A0A4Q2XB58-F1
#
_cell.length_a   1.000
_cell.length_b   1.000
_cell.length_c   1.000
_cell.angle_alpha   90.00
_cell.angle_beta   90.00
_cell.angle_gamma   90.00
#
_symmetry.space_group_name_H-M   'P 1'
#
loop_
_entity.id
_entity.type
_entity.pdbx_description
1 polymer ?
#
loop_
_entity_poly.entity_id
_entity_poly.type
_entity_poly.pdbx_seq_one_letter_code
_entity_poly.pdbx_strand_id
1 'polypeptide(L)'
;MFDAQELAAIQTLGFRGEALASIAAVSRLVLSSSQQDSGIGYEVSINGSAYAEQDIKALAHQRGTRVQIRDLFFNVPARRKFLKSVGTEFGHIEEVVRKVALSHFDVGFKLVHNGQVRLELPIADSGKLRAQRVKRILGARFIETSHWLDDSSIHMQISGWLGHPSEARGQADLQYLFVNGRMVKDKTISHALRMAYEGILHGHQHPAYLLFLQVDPERLDVNVHPTKHEVRFLAQREVHEFVRHYARQVLAQFKTAPAELSSALHPAQINQNQFTSDLQSTLKQTALSLHPVSSHPLSNELSAVKSSPSIDSGTHRPAAYQHQSPYQGNEVQSAIASYLQPARIAAYNATNPTLNSSNQPSSTTAVDEYPLGIAIAQLHGIYVLAQNTDGLIMVDMHAAHERILLEQLKVAWDNQLNWKVQNLLVPQIVELTALQTSRVEELQDVLSQLGLEVDRYGENSVVIRAVPA
;
A
#
# COMPACT_ATOMS: atom_id res chain seq x y z
N MET A 1 41.19 -20.51 10.49
CA MET A 1 41.45 -19.75 9.25
C MET A 1 40.59 -20.43 8.21
N PHE A 2 39.42 -19.87 7.91
CA PHE A 2 38.45 -20.52 7.01
C PHE A 2 38.88 -20.30 5.56
N ASP A 3 38.72 -21.34 4.75
CA ASP A 3 39.23 -21.40 3.37
C ASP A 3 38.37 -20.52 2.44
N ALA A 4 38.96 -19.92 1.42
CA ALA A 4 38.27 -18.94 0.55
C ALA A 4 37.04 -19.53 -0.19
N GLN A 5 36.98 -20.86 -0.31
CA GLN A 5 35.86 -21.59 -0.91
C GLN A 5 34.66 -21.75 0.06
N GLU A 6 34.86 -21.78 1.38
CA GLU A 6 33.76 -21.83 2.37
C GLU A 6 33.00 -20.49 2.48
N LEU A 7 33.64 -19.39 2.08
CA LEU A 7 33.02 -18.06 1.99
C LEU A 7 32.05 -17.93 0.80
N ALA A 8 32.17 -18.77 -0.23
CA ALA A 8 31.26 -18.75 -1.38
C ALA A 8 29.94 -19.50 -1.09
N ALA A 9 29.97 -20.46 -0.16
CA ALA A 9 28.83 -21.33 0.17
C ALA A 9 28.20 -21.00 1.54
N ILE A 10 28.03 -19.71 1.86
CA ILE A 10 27.51 -19.30 3.18
C ILE A 10 26.02 -19.64 3.31
N GLN A 11 25.74 -20.89 3.70
CA GLN A 11 24.43 -21.39 4.10
C GLN A 11 24.02 -20.91 5.51
N THR A 12 24.93 -20.35 6.29
CA THR A 12 24.67 -19.90 7.68
C THR A 12 24.60 -18.37 7.78
N LEU A 13 23.86 -17.84 8.76
CA LEU A 13 23.70 -16.38 8.92
C LEU A 13 24.98 -15.70 9.46
N GLY A 14 25.80 -16.42 10.24
CA GLY A 14 27.03 -15.90 10.85
C GLY A 14 28.26 -16.78 10.59
N PHE A 15 29.40 -16.16 10.30
CA PHE A 15 30.68 -16.85 10.06
C PHE A 15 31.87 -16.24 10.84
N ARG A 16 31.68 -15.11 11.52
CA ARG A 16 32.77 -14.36 12.16
C ARG A 16 33.01 -14.71 13.63
N GLY A 17 32.04 -15.30 14.32
CA GLY A 17 32.15 -15.59 15.77
C GLY A 17 32.20 -14.36 16.70
N GLU A 18 32.09 -13.14 16.16
CA GLU A 18 32.32 -11.88 16.90
C GLU A 18 31.06 -11.34 17.62
N ALA A 19 29.86 -11.82 17.28
CA ALA A 19 28.62 -11.17 17.69
C ALA A 19 28.42 -11.16 19.21
N LEU A 20 28.48 -12.33 19.86
CA LEU A 20 28.28 -12.43 21.31
C LEU A 20 29.39 -11.72 22.09
N ALA A 21 30.65 -11.84 21.65
CA ALA A 21 31.77 -11.15 22.27
C ALA A 21 31.61 -9.62 22.21
N SER A 22 31.20 -9.10 21.04
CA SER A 22 30.98 -7.66 20.84
C SER A 22 29.82 -7.13 21.68
N ILE A 23 28.74 -7.89 21.79
CA ILE A 23 27.57 -7.54 22.62
C ILE A 23 27.96 -7.56 24.10
N ALA A 24 28.66 -8.60 24.56
CA ALA A 24 29.11 -8.75 25.94
C ALA A 24 30.01 -7.58 26.37
N ALA A 25 30.90 -7.10 25.50
CA ALA A 25 31.80 -5.99 25.79
C ALA A 25 31.09 -4.67 26.16
N VAL A 26 29.83 -4.48 25.70
CA VAL A 26 29.06 -3.24 25.88
C VAL A 26 27.76 -3.42 26.66
N SER A 27 27.57 -4.57 27.31
CA SER A 27 26.34 -4.90 28.05
C SER A 27 26.64 -5.81 29.25
N ARG A 28 25.61 -6.11 30.03
CA ARG A 28 25.62 -7.20 31.02
C ARG A 28 24.91 -8.40 30.40
N LEU A 29 25.69 -9.34 29.88
CA LEU A 29 25.19 -10.50 29.16
C LEU A 29 25.14 -11.73 30.08
N VAL A 30 24.04 -12.46 30.04
CA VAL A 30 23.90 -13.78 30.66
C VAL A 30 23.48 -14.76 29.58
N LEU A 31 24.23 -15.85 29.43
CA LEU A 31 23.93 -16.91 28.47
C LEU A 31 23.71 -18.21 29.24
N SER A 32 22.52 -18.79 29.11
CA SER A 32 22.21 -20.12 29.63
C SER A 32 21.89 -21.06 28.48
N SER A 33 22.41 -22.29 28.52
CA SER A 33 22.19 -23.28 27.47
C SER A 33 22.18 -24.69 28.02
N SER A 34 21.36 -25.55 27.41
CA SER A 34 21.43 -27.00 27.58
C SER A 34 21.30 -27.70 26.24
N GLN A 35 22.16 -28.69 25.99
CA GLN A 35 22.13 -29.51 24.79
C GLN A 35 21.22 -30.74 24.93
N GLN A 36 20.91 -31.14 26.16
CA GLN A 36 20.21 -32.37 26.50
C GLN A 36 18.87 -32.07 27.18
N ASP A 37 17.93 -33.01 27.09
CA ASP A 37 16.65 -32.92 27.80
C ASP A 37 16.76 -33.38 29.28
N SER A 38 17.98 -33.53 29.80
CA SER A 38 18.26 -33.96 31.18
C SER A 38 17.87 -32.92 32.25
N GLY A 39 17.51 -31.71 31.83
CA GLY A 39 17.10 -30.61 32.71
C GLY A 39 18.28 -29.85 33.35
N ILE A 40 19.53 -30.27 33.08
CA ILE A 40 20.73 -29.58 33.52
C ILE A 40 21.26 -28.74 32.36
N GLY A 41 21.43 -27.45 32.60
CA GLY A 41 22.15 -26.55 31.72
C GLY A 41 23.23 -25.79 32.47
N TYR A 42 23.96 -24.98 31.73
CA TYR A 42 25.03 -24.16 32.26
C TYR A 42 24.75 -22.70 31.93
N GLU A 43 25.04 -21.83 32.89
CA GLU A 43 24.96 -20.38 32.76
C GLU A 43 26.34 -19.76 32.86
N VAL A 44 26.62 -18.80 31.96
CA VAL A 44 27.79 -17.93 32.03
C VAL A 44 27.31 -16.48 32.06
N SER A 45 27.87 -15.70 32.97
CA SER A 45 27.60 -14.26 33.11
C SER A 45 28.83 -13.45 32.73
N ILE A 46 28.66 -12.47 31.84
CA ILE A 46 29.74 -11.60 31.35
C ILE A 46 29.32 -10.14 31.54
N ASN A 47 30.16 -9.36 32.21
CA ASN A 47 29.90 -7.94 32.51
C ASN A 47 30.94 -7.05 31.81
N GLY A 48 30.61 -6.53 30.63
CA GLY A 48 31.52 -5.67 29.86
C GLY A 48 32.78 -6.40 29.37
N SER A 49 33.90 -5.70 29.31
CA SER A 49 35.20 -6.27 28.89
C SER A 49 35.92 -7.07 29.97
N ALA A 50 35.31 -7.25 31.15
CA ALA A 50 35.87 -8.04 32.22
C ALA A 50 35.70 -9.54 31.92
N TYR A 51 36.67 -10.11 31.19
CA TYR A 51 36.84 -11.57 31.01
C TYR A 51 37.38 -12.27 32.27
N ALA A 52 37.58 -11.54 33.36
CA ALA A 52 38.47 -11.94 34.45
C ALA A 52 37.98 -13.17 35.24
N GLU A 53 36.68 -13.47 35.31
CA GLU A 53 36.18 -14.67 35.99
C GLU A 53 34.87 -15.15 35.32
N GLN A 54 34.97 -16.12 34.41
CA GLN A 54 33.81 -16.82 33.87
C GLN A 54 33.42 -17.94 34.84
N ASP A 55 32.62 -17.61 35.86
CA ASP A 55 32.06 -18.62 36.74
C ASP A 55 30.89 -19.32 36.03
N ILE A 56 31.16 -20.51 35.49
CA ILE A 56 30.15 -21.35 34.83
C ILE A 56 29.36 -22.08 35.91
N LYS A 57 28.07 -21.76 36.01
CA LYS A 57 27.17 -22.32 37.03
C LYS A 57 26.21 -23.32 36.43
N ALA A 58 25.99 -24.43 37.13
CA ALA A 58 24.92 -25.35 36.79
C ALA A 58 23.55 -24.72 37.15
N LEU A 59 22.60 -24.82 36.23
CA LEU A 59 21.25 -24.26 36.34
C LEU A 59 20.23 -25.27 35.79
N ALA A 60 19.03 -25.31 36.38
CA ALA A 60 17.92 -26.02 35.78
C ALA A 60 17.49 -25.34 34.47
N HIS A 61 17.70 -26.00 33.33
CA HIS A 61 17.43 -25.43 32.01
C HIS A 61 16.94 -26.52 31.05
N GLN A 62 15.82 -26.27 30.36
CA GLN A 62 15.35 -27.14 29.29
C GLN A 62 16.29 -27.05 28.09
N ARG A 63 16.23 -28.02 27.17
CA ARG A 63 17.04 -27.98 25.95
C ARG A 63 16.80 -26.68 25.17
N GLY A 64 17.90 -26.05 24.74
CA GLY A 64 17.90 -24.77 24.04
C GLY A 64 18.83 -23.75 24.69
N THR A 65 18.79 -22.52 24.19
CA THR A 65 19.68 -21.43 24.62
C THR A 65 18.88 -20.17 24.91
N ARG A 66 19.17 -19.53 26.03
CA ARG A 66 18.64 -18.23 26.42
C ARG A 66 19.78 -17.23 26.51
N VAL A 67 19.62 -16.10 25.81
CA VAL A 67 20.57 -14.98 25.85
C VAL A 67 19.84 -13.79 26.46
N GLN A 68 20.34 -13.29 27.58
CA GLN A 68 19.82 -12.10 28.26
C GLN A 68 20.85 -10.98 28.15
N ILE A 69 20.41 -9.83 27.67
CA ILE A 69 21.25 -8.64 27.51
C ILE A 69 20.63 -7.54 28.36
N ARG A 70 21.35 -7.06 29.37
CA ARG A 70 20.92 -5.98 30.27
C ARG A 70 21.86 -4.77 30.13
N ASP A 71 21.31 -3.59 30.41
CA ASP A 71 22.03 -2.32 30.40
C ASP A 71 22.89 -2.10 29.14
N LEU A 72 22.28 -2.21 27.95
CA LEU A 72 23.00 -2.00 26.69
C LEU A 72 23.66 -0.61 26.66
N PHE A 73 24.94 -0.57 26.30
CA PHE A 73 25.79 0.64 26.31
C PHE A 73 26.01 1.30 27.69
N PHE A 74 25.61 0.67 28.80
CA PHE A 74 26.57 0.42 29.87
C PHE A 74 27.70 1.41 30.17
N ASN A 75 28.83 1.01 29.63
CA ASN A 75 30.18 1.51 29.77
C ASN A 75 30.60 2.35 28.55
N VAL A 76 29.68 2.65 27.62
CA VAL A 76 29.96 3.46 26.42
C VAL A 76 28.94 4.61 26.32
N PRO A 77 29.10 5.68 27.14
CA PRO A 77 28.10 6.74 27.26
C PRO A 77 27.86 7.49 25.96
N ALA A 78 28.90 7.64 25.11
CA ALA A 78 28.75 8.24 23.79
C ALA A 78 27.73 7.47 22.94
N ARG A 79 27.82 6.14 22.87
CA ARG A 79 26.85 5.29 22.14
C ARG A 79 25.46 5.33 22.74
N ARG A 80 25.36 5.36 24.08
CA ARG A 80 24.06 5.46 24.77
C ARG A 80 23.30 6.73 24.38
N LYS A 81 23.99 7.85 24.16
CA LYS A 81 23.37 9.11 23.69
C LYS A 81 22.78 9.04 22.27
N PHE A 82 23.18 8.06 21.46
CA PHE A 82 22.61 7.85 20.12
C PHE A 82 21.31 7.03 20.13
N LEU A 83 20.94 6.42 21.27
CA LEU A 83 19.67 5.73 21.38
C LEU A 83 18.52 6.72 21.17
N LYS A 84 17.60 6.36 20.29
CA LYS A 84 16.38 7.13 20.06
C LYS A 84 15.37 6.85 21.19
N SER A 85 14.14 7.36 21.01
CA SER A 85 13.05 7.04 21.93
C SER A 85 12.83 5.52 22.01
N VAL A 86 12.35 5.04 23.16
CA VAL A 86 12.04 3.61 23.38
C VAL A 86 11.10 3.07 22.30
N GLY A 87 10.11 3.87 21.88
CA GLY A 87 9.18 3.48 20.81
C GLY A 87 9.87 3.33 19.45
N THR A 88 10.82 4.21 19.12
CA THR A 88 11.57 4.12 17.86
C THR A 88 12.50 2.90 17.83
N GLU A 89 13.25 2.66 18.90
CA GLU A 89 14.14 1.49 19.02
C GLU A 89 13.34 0.19 19.00
N PHE A 90 12.21 0.15 19.72
CA PHE A 90 11.33 -1.02 19.68
C PHE A 90 10.76 -1.26 18.28
N GLY A 91 10.37 -0.21 17.55
CA GLY A 91 9.95 -0.34 16.15
C GLY A 91 11.03 -0.94 15.25
N HIS A 92 12.31 -0.59 15.47
CA HIS A 92 13.42 -1.23 14.77
C HIS A 92 13.60 -2.70 15.15
N ILE A 93 13.43 -3.07 16.42
CA ILE A 93 13.46 -4.47 16.89
C ILE A 93 12.33 -5.27 16.25
N GLU A 94 11.11 -4.74 16.30
CA GLU A 94 9.92 -5.36 15.74
C GLU A 94 10.10 -5.62 14.24
N GLU A 95 10.62 -4.63 13.51
CA GLU A 95 10.92 -4.75 12.08
C GLU A 95 11.97 -5.85 11.79
N VAL A 96 13.00 -6.00 12.63
CA VAL A 96 13.96 -7.11 12.50
C VAL A 96 13.27 -8.47 12.71
N VAL A 97 12.41 -8.59 13.72
CA VAL A 97 11.66 -9.82 13.99
C VAL A 97 10.72 -10.15 12.83
N ARG A 98 10.00 -9.17 12.28
CA ARG A 98 9.13 -9.35 11.10
C ARG A 98 9.91 -9.91 9.91
N LYS A 99 11.09 -9.37 9.62
CA LYS A 99 11.95 -9.83 8.52
C LYS A 99 12.37 -11.29 8.67
N VAL A 100 12.85 -11.66 9.85
CA VAL A 100 13.28 -13.04 10.13
C VAL A 100 12.09 -14.00 10.09
N ALA A 101 10.93 -13.58 10.62
CA ALA A 101 9.72 -14.39 10.60
C ALA A 101 9.14 -14.61 9.19
N LEU A 102 9.36 -13.68 8.27
CA LEU A 102 8.98 -13.79 6.86
C LEU A 102 9.96 -14.64 6.03
N SER A 103 11.21 -14.82 6.47
CA SER A 103 12.14 -15.74 5.81
C SER A 103 12.12 -17.17 6.35
N HIS A 104 11.68 -17.39 7.60
CA HIS A 104 11.70 -18.70 8.27
C HIS A 104 10.30 -19.10 8.75
N PHE A 105 9.49 -19.61 7.84
CA PHE A 105 8.11 -20.03 8.12
C PHE A 105 8.02 -21.27 9.03
N ASP A 106 9.06 -22.09 9.05
CA ASP A 106 9.27 -23.28 9.86
C ASP A 106 9.53 -22.98 11.35
N VAL A 107 9.85 -21.73 11.70
CA VAL A 107 10.16 -21.30 13.07
C VAL A 107 9.03 -20.46 13.66
N GLY A 108 8.64 -20.71 14.91
CA GLY A 108 7.67 -19.89 15.64
C GLY A 108 8.34 -18.69 16.34
N PHE A 109 7.68 -17.52 16.34
CA PHE A 109 8.19 -16.30 16.94
C PHE A 109 7.20 -15.72 17.95
N LYS A 110 7.71 -15.25 19.09
CA LYS A 110 6.96 -14.48 20.08
C LYS A 110 7.76 -13.27 20.50
N LEU A 111 7.20 -12.08 20.31
CA LEU A 111 7.80 -10.80 20.70
C LEU A 111 6.97 -10.18 21.82
N VAL A 112 7.61 -9.91 22.95
CA VAL A 112 6.99 -9.31 24.13
C VAL A 112 7.71 -8.00 24.44
N HIS A 113 6.94 -6.94 24.71
CA HIS A 113 7.46 -5.63 25.10
C HIS A 113 6.74 -5.16 26.36
N ASN A 114 7.50 -4.92 27.44
CA ASN A 114 6.97 -4.49 28.74
C ASN A 114 5.82 -5.37 29.25
N GLY A 115 5.97 -6.69 29.13
CA GLY A 115 4.97 -7.69 29.54
C GLY A 115 3.81 -7.90 28.57
N GLN A 116 3.66 -7.06 27.55
CA GLN A 116 2.60 -7.21 26.54
C GLN A 116 3.11 -7.97 25.31
N VAL A 117 2.35 -8.97 24.87
CA VAL A 117 2.62 -9.68 23.61
C VAL A 117 2.32 -8.74 22.45
N ARG A 118 3.32 -8.47 21.62
CA ARG A 118 3.22 -7.61 20.44
C ARG A 118 3.07 -8.41 19.16
N LEU A 119 3.81 -9.51 19.03
CA LEU A 119 3.68 -10.46 17.93
C LEU A 119 3.71 -11.87 18.48
N GLU A 120 2.81 -12.71 17.98
CA GLU A 120 2.80 -14.15 18.22
C GLU A 120 2.51 -14.84 16.89
N LEU A 121 3.52 -15.55 16.40
CA LEU A 121 3.57 -16.13 15.07
C LEU A 121 3.90 -17.62 15.22
N PRO A 122 2.91 -18.52 15.26
CA PRO A 122 3.16 -19.95 15.33
C PRO A 122 3.86 -20.45 14.06
N ILE A 123 4.47 -21.64 14.13
CA ILE A 123 5.06 -22.33 12.98
C ILE A 123 4.04 -22.38 11.83
N ALA A 124 4.50 -22.08 10.62
CA ALA A 124 3.69 -21.90 9.42
C ALA A 124 4.21 -22.76 8.26
N ASP A 125 4.23 -24.07 8.46
CA ASP A 125 4.77 -25.05 7.52
C ASP A 125 3.97 -25.18 6.21
N SER A 126 2.65 -25.01 6.25
CA SER A 126 1.74 -25.15 5.11
C SER A 126 1.34 -23.82 4.45
N GLY A 127 0.95 -23.84 3.18
CA GLY A 127 0.57 -22.64 2.41
C GLY A 127 -0.50 -21.77 3.08
N LYS A 128 -1.53 -22.38 3.69
CA LYS A 128 -2.57 -21.65 4.46
C LYS A 128 -1.98 -20.96 5.69
N LEU A 129 -1.10 -21.65 6.44
CA LEU A 129 -0.45 -21.07 7.61
C LEU A 129 0.55 -19.98 7.24
N ARG A 130 1.25 -20.10 6.10
CA ARG A 130 2.11 -19.04 5.56
C ARG A 130 1.31 -17.79 5.26
N ALA A 131 0.20 -17.90 4.54
CA ALA A 131 -0.69 -16.77 4.28
C ALA A 131 -1.23 -16.13 5.58
N GLN A 132 -1.56 -16.94 6.60
CA GLN A 132 -1.95 -16.41 7.92
C GLN A 132 -0.82 -15.65 8.62
N ARG A 133 0.43 -16.14 8.55
CA ARG A 133 1.59 -15.42 9.07
C ARG A 133 1.78 -14.09 8.35
N VAL A 134 1.71 -14.09 7.02
CA VAL A 134 1.81 -12.87 6.21
C VAL A 134 0.69 -11.89 6.58
N LYS A 135 -0.56 -12.36 6.72
CA LYS A 135 -1.70 -11.54 7.18
C LYS A 135 -1.45 -10.90 8.56
N ARG A 136 -0.81 -11.62 9.48
CA ARG A 136 -0.46 -11.09 10.82
C ARG A 136 0.65 -10.03 10.77
N ILE A 137 1.59 -10.14 9.82
CA ILE A 137 2.76 -9.25 9.72
C ILE A 137 2.46 -8.02 8.85
N LEU A 138 1.88 -8.22 7.65
CA LEU A 138 1.63 -7.18 6.65
C LEU A 138 0.18 -6.67 6.66
N GLY A 139 -0.71 -7.33 7.39
CA GLY A 139 -2.11 -6.95 7.53
C GLY A 139 -3.07 -7.72 6.61
N ALA A 140 -4.36 -7.68 6.96
CA ALA A 140 -5.43 -8.36 6.25
C ALA A 140 -5.63 -7.81 4.83
N ARG A 141 -5.67 -6.48 4.69
CA ARG A 141 -5.88 -5.78 3.42
C ARG A 141 -4.83 -6.15 2.37
N PHE A 142 -3.56 -6.26 2.78
CA PHE A 142 -2.48 -6.66 1.87
C PHE A 142 -2.76 -8.04 1.29
N ILE A 143 -2.98 -9.06 2.13
CA ILE A 143 -3.24 -10.44 1.66
C ILE A 143 -4.51 -10.54 0.81
N GLU A 144 -5.58 -9.85 1.20
CA GLU A 144 -6.88 -9.93 0.54
C GLU A 144 -6.91 -9.30 -0.85
N THR A 145 -6.03 -8.33 -1.11
CA THR A 145 -5.94 -7.62 -2.40
C THR A 145 -4.70 -8.01 -3.21
N SER A 146 -3.71 -8.65 -2.60
CA SER A 146 -2.49 -9.09 -3.29
C SER A 146 -2.75 -10.29 -4.19
N HIS A 147 -2.05 -10.33 -5.32
CA HIS A 147 -2.00 -11.51 -6.18
C HIS A 147 -0.76 -12.34 -5.89
N TRP A 148 -0.96 -13.66 -5.90
CA TRP A 148 0.12 -14.62 -5.82
C TRP A 148 0.88 -14.65 -7.14
N LEU A 149 2.19 -14.46 -7.06
CA LEU A 149 3.15 -14.64 -8.13
C LEU A 149 3.93 -15.93 -7.83
N ASP A 150 4.06 -16.82 -8.81
CA ASP A 150 4.90 -18.03 -8.69
C ASP A 150 5.29 -18.50 -10.09
N ASP A 151 6.50 -18.12 -10.49
CA ASP A 151 7.02 -18.34 -11.83
C ASP A 151 8.51 -18.67 -11.77
N SER A 152 8.98 -19.40 -12.78
CA SER A 152 10.37 -19.85 -12.86
C SER A 152 10.95 -19.66 -14.25
N SER A 153 12.25 -19.41 -14.29
CA SER A 153 13.13 -19.50 -15.45
C SER A 153 14.16 -20.61 -15.21
N ILE A 154 15.07 -20.81 -16.16
CA ILE A 154 16.12 -21.85 -16.11
C ILE A 154 17.02 -21.71 -14.87
N HIS A 155 17.32 -20.48 -14.45
CA HIS A 155 18.29 -20.20 -13.39
C HIS A 155 17.71 -19.47 -12.17
N MET A 156 16.41 -19.21 -12.18
CA MET A 156 15.76 -18.32 -11.21
C MET A 156 14.31 -18.72 -10.98
N GLN A 157 13.82 -18.56 -9.76
CA GLN A 157 12.39 -18.68 -9.43
C GLN A 157 11.96 -17.47 -8.62
N ILE A 158 10.80 -16.90 -8.92
CA ILE A 158 10.17 -15.86 -8.11
C ILE A 158 8.84 -16.37 -7.59
N SER A 159 8.63 -16.21 -6.29
CA SER A 159 7.34 -16.48 -5.67
C SER A 159 6.98 -15.39 -4.67
N GLY A 160 5.71 -15.19 -4.37
CA GLY A 160 5.27 -14.26 -3.34
C GLY A 160 4.00 -13.49 -3.68
N TRP A 161 3.80 -12.37 -3.01
CA TRP A 161 2.61 -11.54 -3.10
C TRP A 161 2.95 -10.17 -3.70
N LEU A 162 2.26 -9.83 -4.78
CA LEU A 162 2.26 -8.49 -5.37
C LEU A 162 0.98 -7.77 -4.95
N GLY A 163 1.12 -6.63 -4.27
CA GLY A 163 -0.02 -5.84 -3.79
C GLY A 163 -0.78 -5.17 -4.93
N HIS A 164 -2.11 -5.08 -4.78
CA HIS A 164 -2.95 -4.31 -5.69
C HIS A 164 -2.54 -2.83 -5.69
N PRO A 165 -2.62 -2.11 -6.83
CA PRO A 165 -2.36 -0.67 -6.90
C PRO A 165 -3.11 0.19 -5.88
N SER A 166 -4.32 -0.21 -5.46
CA SER A 166 -5.10 0.48 -4.41
C SER A 166 -4.48 0.42 -3.01
N GLU A 167 -3.56 -0.52 -2.77
CA GLU A 167 -2.79 -0.62 -1.52
C GLU A 167 -1.41 0.03 -1.64
N ALA A 168 -1.18 0.85 -2.68
CA ALA A 168 0.03 1.61 -2.80
C ALA A 168 0.20 2.58 -1.62
N ARG A 169 1.45 2.74 -1.20
CA ARG A 169 1.82 3.43 0.02
C ARG A 169 2.53 4.74 -0.31
N GLY A 170 2.37 5.75 0.52
CA GLY A 170 3.17 6.98 0.42
C GLY A 170 4.64 6.79 0.81
N GLN A 171 5.00 5.62 1.36
CA GLN A 171 6.35 5.27 1.80
C GLN A 171 6.66 3.83 1.39
N ALA A 172 7.94 3.49 1.25
CA ALA A 172 8.39 2.13 0.93
C ALA A 172 8.42 1.21 2.17
N ASP A 173 7.34 1.17 2.95
CA ASP A 173 7.25 0.44 4.23
C ASP A 173 6.81 -1.02 4.10
N LEU A 174 6.15 -1.38 3.00
CA LEU A 174 5.68 -2.73 2.68
C LEU A 174 6.43 -3.37 1.50
N GLN A 175 7.76 -3.23 1.48
CA GLN A 175 8.61 -3.74 0.41
C GLN A 175 9.59 -4.78 0.96
N TYR A 176 9.19 -6.05 0.86
CA TYR A 176 9.98 -7.18 1.35
C TYR A 176 10.45 -8.01 0.17
N LEU A 177 11.77 -8.07 0.00
CA LEU A 177 12.43 -8.90 -1.00
C LEU A 177 13.43 -9.81 -0.31
N PHE A 178 13.29 -11.10 -0.55
CA PHE A 178 14.21 -12.12 -0.07
C PHE A 178 14.90 -12.77 -1.26
N VAL A 179 16.23 -12.87 -1.22
CA VAL A 179 17.03 -13.61 -2.20
C VAL A 179 17.69 -14.77 -1.46
N ASN A 180 17.38 -16.01 -1.86
CA ASN A 180 17.88 -17.24 -1.20
C ASN A 180 17.71 -17.20 0.34
N GLY A 181 16.56 -16.72 0.82
CA GLY A 181 16.22 -16.63 2.25
C GLY A 181 16.80 -15.41 2.99
N ARG A 182 17.59 -14.56 2.34
CA ARG A 182 18.16 -13.33 2.93
C ARG A 182 17.35 -12.12 2.49
N MET A 183 17.01 -11.22 3.42
CA MET A 183 16.37 -9.95 3.03
C MET A 183 17.40 -9.07 2.32
N VAL A 184 17.04 -8.58 1.14
CA VAL A 184 17.91 -7.76 0.29
C VAL A 184 17.20 -6.46 -0.06
N LYS A 185 17.95 -5.37 -0.07
CA LYS A 185 17.54 -4.12 -0.71
C LYS A 185 18.33 -3.94 -2.00
N ASP A 186 17.75 -4.40 -3.10
CA ASP A 186 18.39 -4.31 -4.41
C ASP A 186 17.72 -3.26 -5.29
N LYS A 187 18.55 -2.39 -5.89
CA LYS A 187 18.07 -1.28 -6.74
C LYS A 187 17.51 -1.80 -8.06
N THR A 188 18.10 -2.86 -8.62
CA THR A 188 17.70 -3.43 -9.90
C THR A 188 16.29 -4.01 -9.83
N ILE A 189 16.03 -4.84 -8.82
CA ILE A 189 14.71 -5.43 -8.58
C ILE A 189 13.68 -4.37 -8.18
N SER A 190 14.07 -3.41 -7.32
CA SER A 190 13.18 -2.29 -6.97
C SER A 190 12.77 -1.47 -8.19
N HIS A 191 13.70 -1.22 -9.11
CA HIS A 191 13.44 -0.53 -10.36
C HIS A 191 12.55 -1.37 -11.30
N ALA A 192 12.82 -2.67 -11.45
CA ALA A 192 11.99 -3.59 -12.24
C ALA A 192 10.53 -3.59 -11.78
N LEU A 193 10.29 -3.68 -10.47
CA LEU A 193 8.96 -3.61 -9.88
C LEU A 193 8.33 -2.23 -10.11
N ARG A 194 9.07 -1.14 -9.90
CA ARG A 194 8.55 0.21 -10.19
C ARG A 194 8.09 0.36 -11.65
N MET A 195 8.88 -0.13 -12.60
CA MET A 195 8.53 -0.16 -14.03
C MET A 195 7.36 -1.11 -14.36
N ALA A 196 7.15 -2.15 -13.57
CA ALA A 196 6.03 -3.05 -13.74
C ALA A 196 4.69 -2.38 -13.36
N TYR A 197 4.73 -1.54 -12.33
CA TYR A 197 3.60 -0.74 -11.85
C TYR A 197 3.43 0.62 -12.58
N GLU A 198 4.29 0.91 -13.54
CA GLU A 198 4.26 2.13 -14.35
C GLU A 198 2.94 2.22 -15.14
N GLY A 199 2.32 3.41 -15.15
CA GLY A 199 0.99 3.62 -15.74
C GLY A 199 -0.18 3.05 -14.93
N ILE A 200 0.08 2.53 -13.72
CA ILE A 200 -0.97 2.06 -12.79
C ILE A 200 -0.89 2.81 -11.45
N LEU A 201 0.32 3.08 -10.96
CA LEU A 201 0.53 3.90 -9.76
C LEU A 201 0.61 5.39 -10.10
N HIS A 202 0.03 6.23 -9.24
CA HIS A 202 0.02 7.68 -9.40
C HIS A 202 1.05 8.37 -8.49
N GLY A 203 1.73 9.39 -9.00
CA GLY A 203 2.64 10.25 -8.23
C GLY A 203 3.82 9.49 -7.59
N HIS A 204 4.16 9.85 -6.35
CA HIS A 204 5.25 9.25 -5.59
C HIS A 204 4.81 8.05 -4.72
N GLN A 205 3.87 7.26 -5.23
CA GLN A 205 3.41 6.06 -4.54
C GLN A 205 4.38 4.90 -4.72
N HIS A 206 4.41 4.03 -3.71
CA HIS A 206 5.26 2.85 -3.63
C HIS A 206 4.40 1.58 -3.66
N PRO A 207 4.71 0.61 -4.53
CA PRO A 207 4.01 -0.68 -4.52
C PRO A 207 4.34 -1.42 -3.23
N ALA A 208 3.34 -2.15 -2.71
CA ALA A 208 3.52 -3.11 -1.63
C ALA A 208 3.78 -4.50 -2.22
N TYR A 209 4.79 -5.21 -1.72
CA TYR A 209 5.12 -6.56 -2.18
C TYR A 209 5.88 -7.35 -1.12
N LEU A 210 5.72 -8.67 -1.18
CA LEU A 210 6.50 -9.66 -0.45
C LEU A 210 6.96 -10.72 -1.44
N LEU A 211 8.24 -10.69 -1.82
CA LEU A 211 8.78 -11.54 -2.88
C LEU A 211 9.97 -12.37 -2.38
N PHE A 212 10.02 -13.60 -2.87
CA PHE A 212 11.07 -14.58 -2.64
C PHE A 212 11.67 -14.96 -3.99
N LEU A 213 12.90 -14.51 -4.20
CA LEU A 213 13.69 -14.82 -5.37
C LEU A 213 14.69 -15.93 -5.00
N GLN A 214 14.62 -17.04 -5.72
CA GLN A 214 15.66 -18.07 -5.69
C GLN A 214 16.52 -17.89 -6.93
N VAL A 215 17.83 -17.82 -6.73
CA VAL A 215 18.83 -17.66 -7.81
C VAL A 215 19.95 -18.64 -7.55
N ASP A 216 20.50 -19.21 -8.61
CA ASP A 216 21.72 -20.02 -8.54
C ASP A 216 22.84 -19.28 -7.75
N PRO A 217 23.37 -19.86 -6.66
CA PRO A 217 24.44 -19.25 -5.87
C PRO A 217 25.67 -18.83 -6.67
N GLU A 218 26.00 -19.52 -7.77
CA GLU A 218 27.15 -19.16 -8.61
C GLU A 218 26.96 -17.82 -9.33
N ARG A 219 25.71 -17.37 -9.49
CA ARG A 219 25.35 -16.10 -10.14
C ARG A 219 25.11 -14.95 -9.16
N LEU A 220 25.30 -15.19 -7.87
CA LEU A 220 25.00 -14.26 -6.79
C LEU A 220 26.23 -13.97 -5.94
N ASP A 221 26.74 -12.74 -6.02
CA ASP A 221 27.77 -12.26 -5.10
C ASP A 221 27.10 -11.60 -3.87
N VAL A 222 27.22 -12.28 -2.72
CA VAL A 222 26.69 -11.81 -1.42
C VAL A 222 27.74 -10.99 -0.64
N ASN A 223 28.98 -10.93 -1.11
CA ASN A 223 30.11 -10.34 -0.37
C ASN A 223 30.32 -8.83 -0.66
N VAL A 224 29.22 -8.07 -0.78
CA VAL A 224 29.27 -6.68 -1.28
C VAL A 224 29.25 -5.63 -0.16
N HIS A 225 28.55 -5.91 0.95
CA HIS A 225 28.40 -4.95 2.06
C HIS A 225 28.61 -5.61 3.44
N PRO A 226 29.24 -4.93 4.43
CA PRO A 226 29.49 -5.48 5.77
C PRO A 226 28.24 -5.95 6.53
N THR A 227 27.06 -5.39 6.25
CA THR A 227 25.78 -5.83 6.84
C THR A 227 25.04 -6.89 6.01
N LYS A 228 25.59 -7.33 4.86
CA LYS A 228 25.02 -8.35 3.94
C LYS A 228 23.60 -8.05 3.43
N HIS A 229 23.16 -6.80 3.44
CA HIS A 229 21.82 -6.38 2.99
C HIS A 229 21.74 -6.10 1.48
N GLU A 230 22.87 -6.15 0.77
CA GLU A 230 22.98 -5.90 -0.66
C GLU A 230 23.66 -7.11 -1.31
N VAL A 231 23.16 -7.52 -2.46
CA VAL A 231 23.72 -8.59 -3.29
C VAL A 231 24.01 -8.04 -4.67
N ARG A 232 25.03 -8.58 -5.34
CA ARG A 232 25.30 -8.28 -6.74
C ARG A 232 25.00 -9.51 -7.58
N PHE A 233 24.08 -9.35 -8.51
CA PHE A 233 23.83 -10.36 -9.53
C PHE A 233 24.90 -10.24 -10.63
N LEU A 234 25.43 -11.37 -11.10
CA LEU A 234 26.30 -11.37 -12.28
C LEU A 234 25.56 -10.88 -13.52
N ALA A 235 24.30 -11.30 -13.70
CA ALA A 235 23.45 -10.96 -14.83
C ALA A 235 22.31 -10.00 -14.45
N GLN A 236 22.63 -8.77 -14.00
CA GLN A 236 21.63 -7.80 -13.53
C GLN A 236 20.47 -7.54 -14.51
N ARG A 237 20.76 -7.48 -15.82
CA ARG A 237 19.75 -7.26 -16.87
C ARG A 237 18.75 -8.41 -16.95
N GLU A 238 19.21 -9.64 -16.83
CA GLU A 238 18.37 -10.84 -16.86
C GLU A 238 17.42 -10.85 -15.66
N VAL A 239 17.95 -10.55 -14.46
CA VAL A 239 17.14 -10.42 -13.23
C VAL A 239 16.09 -9.33 -13.36
N HIS A 240 16.46 -8.17 -13.91
CA HIS A 240 15.56 -7.05 -14.11
C HIS A 240 14.39 -7.41 -15.01
N GLU A 241 14.67 -7.91 -16.22
CA GLU A 241 13.62 -8.26 -17.19
C GLU A 241 12.76 -9.42 -16.69
N PHE A 242 13.36 -10.41 -16.03
CA PHE A 242 12.64 -11.51 -15.40
C PHE A 242 11.60 -11.00 -14.39
N VAL A 243 12.01 -10.20 -13.41
CA VAL A 243 11.08 -9.65 -12.40
C VAL A 243 10.03 -8.76 -13.04
N ARG A 244 10.43 -7.87 -13.96
CA ARG A 244 9.52 -6.94 -14.63
C ARG A 244 8.46 -7.66 -15.46
N HIS A 245 8.86 -8.68 -16.23
CA HIS A 245 7.97 -9.45 -17.08
C HIS A 245 6.86 -10.12 -16.28
N TYR A 246 7.23 -10.92 -15.27
CA TYR A 246 6.27 -11.66 -14.47
C TYR A 246 5.42 -10.75 -13.58
N ALA A 247 6.01 -9.68 -13.01
CA ALA A 247 5.22 -8.69 -12.29
C ALA A 247 4.18 -8.02 -13.20
N ARG A 248 4.54 -7.63 -14.43
CA ARG A 248 3.58 -7.08 -15.40
C ARG A 248 2.50 -8.06 -15.81
N GLN A 249 2.84 -9.34 -15.99
CA GLN A 249 1.88 -10.37 -16.33
C GLN A 249 0.83 -10.56 -15.23
N VAL A 250 1.25 -10.62 -13.96
CA VAL A 250 0.33 -10.66 -12.83
C VAL A 250 -0.48 -9.37 -12.73
N LEU A 251 0.17 -8.22 -12.91
CA LEU A 251 -0.49 -6.91 -12.85
C LEU A 251 -1.54 -6.72 -13.95
N ALA A 252 -1.36 -7.34 -15.12
CA ALA A 252 -2.34 -7.29 -16.20
C ALA A 252 -3.69 -7.94 -15.81
N GLN A 253 -3.67 -8.93 -14.90
CA GLN A 253 -4.88 -9.56 -14.39
C GLN A 253 -5.78 -8.56 -13.63
N PHE A 254 -5.19 -7.54 -12.99
CA PHE A 254 -5.96 -6.48 -12.35
C PHE A 254 -6.79 -5.67 -13.35
N LYS A 255 -6.30 -5.51 -14.59
CA LYS A 255 -6.97 -4.75 -15.65
C LYS A 255 -8.15 -5.52 -16.25
N THR A 256 -8.22 -6.84 -16.08
CA THR A 256 -9.23 -7.71 -16.72
C THR A 256 -10.44 -8.00 -15.84
N ALA A 257 -10.36 -7.81 -14.51
CA ALA A 257 -11.50 -7.99 -13.60
C ALA A 257 -12.78 -7.16 -13.97
N PRO A 258 -12.69 -5.95 -14.56
CA PRO A 258 -13.87 -5.22 -15.05
C PRO A 258 -14.46 -5.78 -16.37
N ALA A 259 -13.68 -6.54 -17.15
CA ALA A 259 -14.11 -7.10 -18.42
C ALA A 259 -15.07 -8.28 -18.24
N GLU A 260 -14.93 -9.04 -17.15
CA GLU A 260 -15.84 -10.13 -16.81
C GLU A 260 -17.16 -9.60 -16.22
N LEU A 261 -17.14 -8.52 -15.44
CA LEU A 261 -18.37 -7.82 -15.01
C LEU A 261 -19.11 -7.16 -16.17
N SER A 262 -18.39 -6.54 -17.13
CA SER A 262 -19.04 -5.97 -18.32
C SER A 262 -19.55 -7.04 -19.29
N SER A 263 -18.91 -8.22 -19.36
CA SER A 263 -19.45 -9.38 -20.10
C SER A 263 -20.66 -10.01 -19.42
N ALA A 264 -20.73 -10.00 -18.08
CA ALA A 264 -21.91 -10.43 -17.33
C ALA A 264 -23.09 -9.42 -17.39
N LEU A 265 -22.81 -8.16 -17.72
CA LEU A 265 -23.80 -7.09 -17.92
C LEU A 265 -24.25 -6.94 -19.38
N HIS A 266 -23.72 -7.72 -20.31
CA HIS A 266 -24.33 -7.84 -21.64
C HIS A 266 -25.59 -8.71 -21.52
N PRO A 267 -26.79 -8.21 -21.83
CA PRO A 267 -27.93 -9.09 -21.99
C PRO A 267 -27.61 -10.04 -23.14
N ALA A 268 -27.42 -11.32 -22.82
CA ALA A 268 -27.47 -12.37 -23.81
C ALA A 268 -28.73 -12.15 -24.65
N GLN A 269 -28.59 -12.12 -25.98
CA GLN A 269 -29.73 -12.11 -26.87
C GLN A 269 -30.54 -13.38 -26.60
N ILE A 270 -31.56 -13.24 -25.75
CA ILE A 270 -32.54 -14.29 -25.50
C ILE A 270 -33.33 -14.41 -26.81
N ASN A 271 -33.03 -15.48 -27.53
CA ASN A 271 -33.76 -15.88 -28.71
C ASN A 271 -35.21 -16.21 -28.27
N GLN A 272 -36.17 -15.39 -28.68
CA GLN A 272 -37.50 -15.29 -28.08
C GLN A 272 -38.46 -16.46 -28.39
N ASN A 273 -37.98 -17.62 -28.83
CA ASN A 273 -38.85 -18.65 -29.43
C ASN A 273 -38.92 -20.02 -28.76
N GLN A 274 -38.38 -20.25 -27.56
CA GLN A 274 -38.56 -21.54 -26.87
C GLN A 274 -38.58 -21.43 -25.34
N PHE A 275 -39.57 -20.77 -24.73
CA PHE A 275 -39.88 -20.99 -23.31
C PHE A 275 -41.36 -20.69 -23.01
N THR A 276 -42.24 -21.49 -23.58
CA THR A 276 -43.64 -21.61 -23.16
C THR A 276 -43.93 -23.08 -22.85
N SER A 277 -43.52 -23.57 -21.68
CA SER A 277 -44.14 -24.78 -21.09
C SER A 277 -43.88 -25.04 -19.61
N ASP A 278 -42.84 -24.51 -18.96
CA ASP A 278 -42.49 -25.00 -17.61
C ASP A 278 -42.44 -23.93 -16.50
N LEU A 279 -43.50 -23.13 -16.36
CA LEU A 279 -43.68 -22.23 -15.20
C LEU A 279 -45.08 -22.35 -14.57
N GLN A 280 -45.53 -23.58 -14.29
CA GLN A 280 -46.76 -23.81 -13.53
C GLN A 280 -46.65 -24.71 -12.28
N SER A 281 -45.46 -25.16 -11.86
CA SER A 281 -45.36 -26.14 -10.76
C SER A 281 -44.66 -25.73 -9.47
N THR A 282 -44.08 -24.53 -9.31
CA THR A 282 -43.21 -24.27 -8.13
C THR A 282 -43.41 -22.93 -7.41
N LEU A 283 -44.64 -22.45 -7.26
CA LEU A 283 -44.98 -21.40 -6.29
C LEU A 283 -46.18 -21.80 -5.43
N LYS A 284 -46.00 -22.85 -4.62
CA LYS A 284 -46.79 -23.08 -3.40
C LYS A 284 -45.83 -23.17 -2.21
N GLN A 285 -46.13 -22.36 -1.20
CA GLN A 285 -45.53 -22.28 0.15
C GLN A 285 -44.17 -21.56 0.16
N THR A 286 -44.06 -20.35 0.70
CA THR A 286 -44.13 -20.11 2.14
C THR A 286 -44.53 -18.65 2.42
N ALA A 287 -45.61 -18.46 3.18
CA ALA A 287 -46.07 -17.16 3.64
C ALA A 287 -45.50 -16.89 5.05
N LEU A 288 -44.90 -15.71 5.26
CA LEU A 288 -44.75 -15.13 6.60
C LEU A 288 -45.54 -13.81 6.63
N SER A 289 -46.52 -13.75 7.52
CA SER A 289 -47.50 -12.67 7.66
C SER A 289 -46.99 -11.55 8.56
N LEU A 290 -47.27 -10.30 8.20
CA LEU A 290 -47.29 -9.15 9.11
C LEU A 290 -48.66 -8.48 9.00
N HIS A 291 -49.34 -8.34 10.14
CA HIS A 291 -50.69 -7.78 10.28
C HIS A 291 -50.71 -6.25 10.08
N PRO A 292 -51.84 -5.68 9.64
CA PRO A 292 -52.02 -4.24 9.45
C PRO A 292 -52.59 -3.58 10.72
N VAL A 293 -52.28 -2.30 10.96
CA VAL A 293 -53.07 -1.46 11.86
C VAL A 293 -53.53 -0.21 11.11
N SER A 294 -54.84 -0.04 11.18
CA SER A 294 -55.72 0.93 10.55
C SER A 294 -55.55 2.37 11.07
N SER A 295 -55.78 3.31 10.16
CA SER A 295 -56.01 4.75 10.34
C SER A 295 -57.31 5.07 11.06
N HIS A 296 -57.37 6.21 11.79
CA HIS A 296 -58.42 7.26 11.74
C HIS A 296 -58.16 8.40 12.79
N PRO A 297 -58.78 9.61 12.68
CA PRO A 297 -58.05 10.89 12.58
C PRO A 297 -58.31 11.95 13.68
N LEU A 298 -57.51 13.04 13.59
CA LEU A 298 -57.64 14.46 14.01
C LEU A 298 -58.39 14.88 15.30
N SER A 299 -57.70 15.71 16.11
CA SER A 299 -58.23 17.00 16.60
C SER A 299 -57.12 17.93 17.14
N ASN A 300 -57.20 19.20 16.73
CA ASN A 300 -56.45 20.39 17.20
C ASN A 300 -56.72 20.69 18.69
N GLU A 301 -55.82 21.46 19.35
CA GLU A 301 -56.13 22.69 20.11
C GLU A 301 -54.87 23.25 20.83
N LEU A 302 -54.89 24.57 21.03
CA LEU A 302 -53.80 25.47 21.40
C LEU A 302 -53.49 25.55 22.91
N SER A 303 -52.35 26.20 23.23
CA SER A 303 -52.16 27.20 24.31
C SER A 303 -51.40 26.83 25.60
N ALA A 304 -50.35 27.63 25.82
CA ALA A 304 -50.04 28.42 27.02
C ALA A 304 -49.39 27.80 28.28
N VAL A 305 -48.08 28.11 28.45
CA VAL A 305 -47.48 28.99 29.49
C VAL A 305 -47.64 28.68 31.00
N LYS A 306 -46.48 28.80 31.70
CA LYS A 306 -46.18 28.93 33.16
C LYS A 306 -46.21 27.60 33.95
N SER A 307 -45.27 27.29 34.84
CA SER A 307 -44.34 28.10 35.64
C SER A 307 -43.24 27.23 36.26
N SER A 308 -42.03 27.79 36.36
CA SER A 308 -40.94 27.35 37.26
C SER A 308 -41.35 27.55 38.75
N PRO A 309 -40.59 26.99 39.72
CA PRO A 309 -39.39 27.68 40.18
C PRO A 309 -38.15 26.80 40.38
N SER A 310 -37.08 27.51 40.67
CA SER A 310 -35.65 27.27 40.48
C SER A 310 -34.89 26.95 41.77
N ILE A 311 -33.60 26.59 41.59
CA ILE A 311 -32.35 26.97 42.33
C ILE A 311 -31.46 25.72 42.43
N ASP A 312 -30.15 25.70 42.20
CA ASP A 312 -29.12 26.55 41.57
C ASP A 312 -27.78 25.79 41.76
N SER A 313 -26.88 25.81 40.77
CA SER A 313 -25.44 26.12 40.90
C SER A 313 -24.66 25.77 39.62
N GLY A 314 -24.02 26.79 39.03
CA GLY A 314 -23.26 26.76 37.76
C GLY A 314 -21.90 26.03 37.83
N THR A 315 -21.08 25.95 36.77
CA THR A 315 -20.64 27.04 35.87
C THR A 315 -19.89 26.51 34.63
N HIS A 316 -20.05 27.27 33.53
CA HIS A 316 -19.18 27.57 32.38
C HIS A 316 -18.35 26.52 31.61
N ARG A 317 -18.73 26.39 30.32
CA ARG A 317 -17.97 25.85 29.18
C ARG A 317 -17.22 26.98 28.47
N PRO A 318 -15.91 26.90 28.17
CA PRO A 318 -15.24 27.86 27.29
C PRO A 318 -15.27 27.43 25.83
N ALA A 319 -15.28 28.45 24.97
CA ALA A 319 -15.25 28.41 23.52
C ALA A 319 -13.91 27.92 22.97
N ALA A 320 -13.94 27.17 21.86
CA ALA A 320 -12.76 26.81 21.09
C ALA A 320 -12.56 27.80 19.94
N TYR A 321 -11.39 28.45 19.97
CA TYR A 321 -10.86 29.35 18.97
C TYR A 321 -10.55 28.62 17.65
N GLN A 322 -10.96 29.22 16.53
CA GLN A 322 -10.44 28.92 15.20
C GLN A 322 -9.06 29.58 15.04
N HIS A 323 -8.04 28.76 14.77
CA HIS A 323 -6.75 29.22 14.25
C HIS A 323 -6.63 28.82 12.79
N GLN A 324 -6.51 29.81 11.91
CA GLN A 324 -6.13 29.67 10.51
C GLN A 324 -4.62 29.45 10.39
N SER A 325 -4.20 28.61 9.46
CA SER A 325 -2.89 28.71 8.81
C SER A 325 -3.08 28.52 7.29
N PRO A 326 -2.34 29.26 6.44
CA PRO A 326 -2.64 29.38 5.03
C PRO A 326 -1.73 28.50 4.15
N TYR A 327 -2.24 28.24 2.93
CA TYR A 327 -1.58 27.79 1.69
C TYR A 327 -1.83 26.35 1.16
N GLN A 328 -2.53 26.37 0.01
CA GLN A 328 -2.51 25.50 -1.18
C GLN A 328 -2.98 24.04 -1.08
N GLY A 329 -4.29 23.89 -0.92
CA GLY A 329 -5.06 22.71 -1.38
C GLY A 329 -6.49 23.07 -1.87
N ASN A 330 -6.80 24.36 -1.98
CA ASN A 330 -8.19 24.82 -2.04
C ASN A 330 -8.88 24.61 -3.39
N GLU A 331 -8.17 24.46 -4.50
CA GLU A 331 -8.81 24.39 -5.83
C GLU A 331 -9.45 23.02 -6.10
N VAL A 332 -8.80 21.93 -5.65
CA VAL A 332 -9.37 20.57 -5.81
C VAL A 332 -10.49 20.33 -4.80
N GLN A 333 -10.35 20.82 -3.57
CA GLN A 333 -11.42 20.71 -2.56
C GLN A 333 -12.61 21.61 -2.87
N SER A 334 -12.41 22.79 -3.47
CA SER A 334 -13.51 23.65 -3.90
C SER A 334 -14.22 23.09 -5.13
N ALA A 335 -13.48 22.48 -6.08
CA ALA A 335 -14.04 21.78 -7.22
C ALA A 335 -14.85 20.54 -6.78
N ILE A 336 -14.37 19.77 -5.81
CA ILE A 336 -15.12 18.64 -5.25
C ILE A 336 -16.35 19.14 -4.47
N ALA A 337 -16.23 20.22 -3.71
CA ALA A 337 -17.36 20.80 -2.97
C ALA A 337 -18.45 21.36 -3.90
N SER A 338 -18.07 22.03 -4.99
CA SER A 338 -19.01 22.55 -5.99
C SER A 338 -19.68 21.43 -6.78
N TYR A 339 -18.97 20.34 -7.06
CA TYR A 339 -19.52 19.16 -7.73
C TYR A 339 -20.49 18.36 -6.83
N LEU A 340 -20.30 18.40 -5.50
CA LEU A 340 -21.18 17.74 -4.52
C LEU A 340 -22.37 18.61 -4.09
N GLN A 341 -22.43 19.88 -4.52
CA GLN A 341 -23.50 20.82 -4.16
C GLN A 341 -24.92 20.35 -4.59
N PRO A 342 -25.13 19.77 -5.79
CA PRO A 342 -26.45 19.30 -6.23
C PRO A 342 -26.97 18.12 -5.39
N ALA A 343 -26.08 17.24 -4.92
CA ALA A 343 -26.45 16.08 -4.10
C ALA A 343 -27.02 16.47 -2.73
N ARG A 344 -26.57 17.59 -2.15
CA ARG A 344 -27.11 18.12 -0.89
C ARG A 344 -28.50 18.75 -1.06
N ILE A 345 -28.75 19.40 -2.18
CA ILE A 345 -30.05 20.04 -2.47
C ILE A 345 -31.10 18.97 -2.80
N ALA A 346 -30.73 17.92 -3.54
CA ALA A 346 -31.61 16.78 -3.81
C ALA A 346 -32.01 16.01 -2.53
N ALA A 347 -31.06 15.84 -1.59
CA ALA A 347 -31.35 15.20 -0.30
C ALA A 347 -32.27 16.04 0.60
N TYR A 348 -32.22 17.37 0.51
CA TYR A 348 -33.09 18.28 1.28
C TYR A 348 -34.53 18.33 0.72
N ASN A 349 -34.67 18.23 -0.60
CA ASN A 349 -35.98 18.25 -1.28
C ASN A 349 -36.72 16.89 -1.21
N ALA A 350 -36.00 15.78 -0.98
CA ALA A 350 -36.62 14.46 -0.77
C ALA A 350 -37.41 14.34 0.55
N THR A 351 -37.21 15.27 1.50
CA THR A 351 -37.89 15.26 2.81
C THR A 351 -39.16 16.12 2.90
N ASN A 352 -39.55 16.86 1.85
CA ASN A 352 -40.80 17.62 1.83
C ASN A 352 -41.48 17.55 0.44
N PRO A 353 -42.48 16.69 0.24
CA PRO A 353 -43.25 16.71 -1.00
C PRO A 353 -44.36 17.76 -0.86
N THR A 354 -44.19 18.93 -1.48
CA THR A 354 -45.32 19.80 -1.80
C THR A 354 -45.89 19.39 -3.17
N LEU A 355 -47.08 18.78 -3.16
CA LEU A 355 -47.87 18.58 -4.35
C LEU A 355 -48.29 19.94 -4.92
N ASN A 356 -47.91 20.21 -6.17
CA ASN A 356 -48.80 20.90 -7.09
C ASN A 356 -48.50 20.47 -8.52
N SER A 357 -49.47 19.73 -9.06
CA SER A 357 -49.54 19.36 -10.47
C SER A 357 -50.10 20.53 -11.26
N SER A 358 -49.40 20.96 -12.30
CA SER A 358 -50.03 21.49 -13.50
C SER A 358 -49.34 20.89 -14.72
N ASN A 359 -50.17 20.27 -15.55
CA ASN A 359 -49.85 19.46 -16.69
C ASN A 359 -49.60 20.38 -17.90
N GLN A 360 -48.43 20.31 -18.53
CA GLN A 360 -48.23 20.70 -19.93
C GLN A 360 -47.31 19.68 -20.60
N PRO A 361 -47.68 19.13 -21.78
CA PRO A 361 -46.81 18.25 -22.53
C PRO A 361 -45.88 19.11 -23.39
N SER A 362 -44.76 19.54 -22.83
CA SER A 362 -43.63 20.00 -23.62
C SER A 362 -42.71 18.81 -23.84
N SER A 363 -42.77 18.25 -25.06
CA SER A 363 -41.74 17.41 -25.63
C SER A 363 -40.46 18.25 -25.85
N THR A 364 -39.78 18.57 -24.77
CA THR A 364 -38.38 18.99 -24.80
C THR A 364 -37.56 17.74 -24.59
N THR A 365 -36.88 17.29 -25.65
CA THR A 365 -35.76 16.36 -25.57
C THR A 365 -34.86 16.86 -24.45
N ALA A 366 -34.89 16.18 -23.29
CA ALA A 366 -34.07 16.54 -22.16
C ALA A 366 -32.62 16.28 -22.59
N VAL A 367 -31.93 17.35 -22.99
CA VAL A 367 -30.47 17.32 -23.09
C VAL A 367 -30.02 17.05 -21.67
N ASP A 368 -29.50 15.85 -21.42
CA ASP A 368 -29.02 15.45 -20.11
C ASP A 368 -27.94 16.45 -19.70
N GLU A 369 -28.22 17.30 -18.70
CA GLU A 369 -27.38 18.43 -18.28
C GLU A 369 -26.00 17.94 -17.80
N TYR A 370 -25.90 16.64 -17.50
CA TYR A 370 -24.68 15.93 -17.14
C TYR A 370 -24.57 14.61 -17.92
N PRO A 371 -23.92 14.58 -19.10
CA PRO A 371 -23.84 13.37 -19.94
C PRO A 371 -23.09 12.21 -19.29
N LEU A 372 -22.23 12.47 -18.29
CA LEU A 372 -21.58 11.45 -17.45
C LEU A 372 -22.32 11.18 -16.14
N GLY A 373 -23.43 11.88 -15.90
CA GLY A 373 -24.22 11.75 -14.69
C GLY A 373 -23.61 12.41 -13.45
N ILE A 374 -24.29 12.20 -12.33
CA ILE A 374 -23.89 12.68 -11.00
C ILE A 374 -23.03 11.62 -10.33
N ALA A 375 -21.83 11.99 -9.87
CA ALA A 375 -20.96 11.08 -9.13
C ALA A 375 -21.60 10.64 -7.79
N ILE A 376 -21.77 9.33 -7.61
CA ILE A 376 -22.37 8.71 -6.42
C ILE A 376 -21.28 8.23 -5.45
N ALA A 377 -20.21 7.64 -5.97
CA ALA A 377 -19.17 7.02 -5.15
C ALA A 377 -17.82 6.97 -5.88
N GLN A 378 -16.74 6.85 -5.10
CA GLN A 378 -15.41 6.50 -5.61
C GLN A 378 -15.10 5.05 -5.25
N LEU A 379 -14.79 4.23 -6.25
CA LEU A 379 -14.48 2.80 -6.08
C LEU A 379 -12.97 2.57 -6.17
N HIS A 380 -12.42 1.91 -5.16
CA HIS A 380 -11.00 1.53 -5.08
C HIS A 380 -9.99 2.68 -5.25
N GLY A 381 -10.43 3.94 -5.12
CA GLY A 381 -9.60 5.13 -5.31
C GLY A 381 -9.24 5.43 -6.78
N ILE A 382 -9.73 4.64 -7.74
CA ILE A 382 -9.34 4.70 -9.16
C ILE A 382 -10.53 4.90 -10.11
N TYR A 383 -11.74 4.51 -9.70
CA TYR A 383 -12.95 4.69 -10.50
C TYR A 383 -13.93 5.65 -9.81
N VAL A 384 -14.64 6.43 -10.61
CA VAL A 384 -15.80 7.20 -10.17
C VAL A 384 -17.04 6.50 -10.70
N LEU A 385 -17.95 6.14 -9.81
CA LEU A 385 -19.29 5.66 -10.17
C LEU A 385 -20.22 6.88 -10.24
N ALA A 386 -20.85 7.08 -11.38
CA ALA A 386 -21.80 8.16 -11.63
C ALA A 386 -23.14 7.60 -12.14
N GLN A 387 -24.22 8.36 -11.99
CA GLN A 387 -25.55 8.00 -12.49
C GLN A 387 -26.11 9.09 -13.39
N ASN A 388 -26.50 8.72 -14.60
CA ASN A 388 -27.20 9.58 -15.55
C ASN A 388 -28.64 9.07 -15.78
N THR A 389 -29.37 9.69 -16.71
CA THR A 389 -30.74 9.26 -17.04
C THR A 389 -30.82 7.86 -17.65
N ASP A 390 -29.73 7.40 -18.29
CA ASP A 390 -29.63 6.08 -18.92
C ASP A 390 -29.20 4.97 -17.95
N GLY A 391 -28.63 5.31 -16.78
CA GLY A 391 -28.22 4.33 -15.77
C GLY A 391 -26.96 4.68 -14.99
N LEU A 392 -26.16 3.67 -14.65
CA LEU A 392 -24.89 3.81 -13.93
C LEU A 392 -23.71 3.79 -14.90
N ILE A 393 -22.83 4.77 -14.78
CA ILE A 393 -21.59 4.93 -15.54
C ILE A 393 -20.41 4.76 -14.59
N MET A 394 -19.42 3.95 -14.99
CA MET A 394 -18.16 3.85 -14.27
C MET A 394 -17.06 4.54 -15.09
N VAL A 395 -16.43 5.54 -14.50
CA VAL A 395 -15.40 6.37 -15.13
C VAL A 395 -14.04 6.02 -14.54
N ASP A 396 -13.09 5.65 -15.39
CA ASP A 396 -11.69 5.55 -15.02
C ASP A 396 -11.13 6.95 -14.80
N MET A 397 -10.73 7.26 -13.55
CA MET A 397 -10.26 8.58 -13.18
C MET A 397 -8.96 8.95 -13.89
N HIS A 398 -8.11 7.98 -14.22
CA HIS A 398 -6.87 8.22 -14.93
C HIS A 398 -7.13 8.57 -16.39
N ALA A 399 -7.91 7.74 -17.09
CA ALA A 399 -8.27 8.01 -18.48
C ALA A 399 -9.05 9.32 -18.61
N ALA A 400 -9.94 9.61 -17.66
CA ALA A 400 -10.67 10.88 -17.62
C ALA A 400 -9.73 12.07 -17.40
N HIS A 401 -8.79 11.98 -16.45
CA HIS A 401 -7.82 13.04 -16.19
C HIS A 401 -6.95 13.31 -17.41
N GLU A 402 -6.40 12.27 -18.04
CA GLU A 402 -5.61 12.40 -19.28
C GLU A 402 -6.44 13.00 -20.41
N ARG A 403 -7.70 12.57 -20.57
CA ARG A 403 -8.60 13.10 -21.60
C ARG A 403 -8.93 14.56 -21.38
N ILE A 404 -9.17 14.98 -20.13
CA ILE A 404 -9.43 16.37 -19.75
C ILE A 404 -8.20 17.21 -20.05
N LEU A 405 -7.01 16.75 -19.63
CA LEU A 405 -5.76 17.46 -19.87
C LEU A 405 -5.50 17.60 -21.38
N LEU A 406 -5.76 16.55 -22.17
CA LEU A 406 -5.68 16.60 -23.63
C LEU A 406 -6.68 17.58 -24.26
N GLU A 407 -7.92 17.61 -23.79
CA GLU A 407 -8.92 18.58 -24.29
C GLU A 407 -8.57 20.01 -23.90
N GLN A 408 -8.09 20.24 -22.67
CA GLN A 408 -7.53 21.53 -22.28
C GLN A 408 -6.35 21.91 -23.19
N LEU A 409 -5.47 20.96 -23.50
CA LEU A 409 -4.36 21.12 -24.44
C LEU A 409 -4.83 21.60 -25.82
N LYS A 410 -5.83 20.93 -26.37
CA LYS A 410 -6.42 21.30 -27.66
C LYS A 410 -7.10 22.66 -27.63
N VAL A 411 -7.95 22.92 -26.62
CA VAL A 411 -8.70 24.17 -26.52
C VAL A 411 -7.78 25.37 -26.39
N ALA A 412 -6.73 25.30 -25.57
CA ALA A 412 -5.81 26.42 -25.44
C ALA A 412 -4.83 26.54 -26.61
N TRP A 413 -4.52 25.45 -27.31
CA TRP A 413 -3.83 25.51 -28.60
C TRP A 413 -4.66 26.25 -29.66
N ASP A 414 -5.93 25.88 -29.82
CA ASP A 414 -6.85 26.48 -30.80
C ASP A 414 -7.12 27.97 -30.50
N ASN A 415 -7.18 28.34 -29.21
CA ASN A 415 -7.46 29.72 -28.79
C ASN A 415 -6.19 30.58 -28.59
N GLN A 416 -4.99 30.07 -28.89
CA GLN A 416 -3.70 30.76 -28.66
C GLN A 416 -3.58 31.33 -27.23
N LEU A 417 -4.11 30.63 -26.23
CA LEU A 417 -3.97 31.04 -24.84
C LEU A 417 -2.54 30.74 -24.38
N ASN A 418 -1.89 31.74 -23.79
CA ASN A 418 -0.64 31.52 -23.07
C ASN A 418 -0.92 30.61 -21.88
N TRP A 419 -0.38 29.39 -21.93
CA TRP A 419 -0.44 28.44 -20.83
C TRP A 419 0.24 29.03 -19.60
N LYS A 420 -0.36 28.82 -18.42
CA LYS A 420 0.37 29.08 -17.18
C LYS A 420 1.49 28.06 -17.12
N VAL A 421 2.72 28.56 -17.00
CA VAL A 421 3.91 27.72 -16.90
C VAL A 421 4.37 27.71 -15.44
N GLN A 422 4.63 26.52 -14.92
CA GLN A 422 5.24 26.33 -13.60
C GLN A 422 6.68 25.87 -13.78
N ASN A 423 7.61 26.70 -13.34
CA ASN A 423 9.02 26.31 -13.30
C ASN A 423 9.25 25.28 -12.19
N LEU A 424 9.98 24.23 -12.53
CA LEU A 424 10.37 23.20 -11.58
C LEU A 424 11.50 23.73 -10.69
N LEU A 425 11.35 23.56 -9.36
CA LEU A 425 12.41 23.90 -8.40
C LEU A 425 13.69 23.09 -8.65
N VAL A 426 13.54 21.87 -9.19
CA VAL A 426 14.63 20.99 -9.60
C VAL A 426 14.31 20.48 -11.00
N PRO A 427 15.12 20.81 -12.03
CA PRO A 427 14.91 20.30 -13.38
C PRO A 427 14.93 18.77 -13.44
N GLN A 428 14.05 18.19 -14.24
CA GLN A 428 13.94 16.73 -14.40
C GLN A 428 14.69 16.30 -15.65
N ILE A 429 15.54 15.28 -15.54
CA ILE A 429 16.27 14.72 -16.68
C ILE A 429 15.53 13.46 -17.15
N VAL A 430 15.20 13.42 -18.44
CA VAL A 430 14.53 12.29 -19.09
C VAL A 430 15.49 11.65 -20.08
N GLU A 431 15.71 10.35 -19.96
CA GLU A 431 16.51 9.57 -20.90
C GLU A 431 15.68 9.26 -22.15
N LEU A 432 16.24 9.58 -23.32
CA LEU A 432 15.62 9.40 -24.64
C LEU A 432 16.62 8.75 -25.59
N THR A 433 16.13 8.09 -26.64
CA THR A 433 17.01 7.65 -27.73
C THR A 433 17.53 8.86 -28.52
N ALA A 434 18.70 8.75 -29.15
CA ALA A 434 19.28 9.83 -29.96
C ALA A 434 18.29 10.43 -30.99
N LEU A 435 17.49 9.58 -31.65
CA LEU A 435 16.46 10.00 -32.60
C LEU A 435 15.34 10.81 -31.93
N GLN A 436 14.91 10.40 -30.73
CA GLN A 436 13.91 11.14 -29.96
C GLN A 436 14.45 12.46 -29.44
N THR A 437 15.71 12.49 -28.96
CA THR A 437 16.37 13.74 -28.52
C THR A 437 16.42 14.75 -29.65
N SER A 438 16.84 14.33 -30.86
CA SER A 438 16.82 15.19 -32.05
C SER A 438 15.42 15.67 -32.38
N ARG A 439 14.40 14.81 -32.25
CA ARG A 439 13.02 15.20 -32.54
C ARG A 439 12.45 16.18 -31.51
N VAL A 440 12.84 16.06 -30.24
CA VAL A 440 12.47 17.02 -29.19
C VAL A 440 13.11 18.38 -29.44
N GLU A 441 14.37 18.40 -29.87
CA GLU A 441 15.09 19.62 -30.26
C GLU A 441 14.40 20.32 -31.45
N GLU A 442 13.96 19.57 -32.47
CA GLU A 442 13.18 20.11 -33.60
C GLU A 442 11.81 20.66 -33.20
N LEU A 443 11.21 20.14 -32.12
CA LEU A 443 9.87 20.51 -31.65
C LEU A 443 9.92 21.44 -30.44
N GLN A 444 11.08 21.97 -30.07
CA GLN A 444 11.26 22.77 -28.86
C GLN A 444 10.31 23.98 -28.82
N ASP A 445 10.14 24.68 -29.93
CA ASP A 445 9.23 25.82 -30.04
C ASP A 445 7.77 25.40 -29.79
N VAL A 446 7.35 24.28 -30.38
CA VAL A 446 6.00 23.71 -30.20
C VAL A 446 5.76 23.30 -28.75
N LEU A 447 6.76 22.68 -28.11
CA LEU A 447 6.68 22.27 -26.72
C LEU A 447 6.60 23.48 -25.78
N SER A 448 7.33 24.56 -26.09
CA SER A 448 7.28 25.80 -25.32
C SER A 448 5.89 26.46 -25.38
N GLN A 449 5.21 26.40 -26.54
CA GLN A 449 3.85 26.92 -26.71
C GLN A 449 2.82 26.17 -25.87
N LEU A 450 3.07 24.89 -25.60
CA LEU A 450 2.26 24.06 -24.71
C LEU A 450 2.60 24.28 -23.23
N GLY A 451 3.63 25.08 -22.91
CA GLY A 451 4.10 25.34 -21.54
C GLY A 451 5.15 24.35 -21.04
N LEU A 452 5.76 23.56 -21.93
CA LEU A 452 6.82 22.61 -21.60
C LEU A 452 8.19 23.16 -22.05
N GLU A 453 9.00 23.61 -21.10
CA GLU A 453 10.36 24.08 -21.38
C GLU A 453 11.34 22.89 -21.30
N VAL A 454 11.85 22.48 -22.47
CA VAL A 454 12.76 21.34 -22.61
C VAL A 454 14.03 21.77 -23.32
N ASP A 455 15.19 21.41 -22.77
CA ASP A 455 16.48 21.60 -23.41
C ASP A 455 17.17 20.24 -23.62
N ARG A 456 18.01 20.17 -24.65
CA ARG A 456 18.87 19.00 -24.85
C ARG A 456 19.92 18.92 -23.74
N TYR A 457 20.09 17.72 -23.19
CA TYR A 457 21.09 17.44 -22.17
C TYR A 457 21.89 16.19 -22.59
N GLY A 458 22.93 16.37 -23.42
CA GLY A 458 23.72 15.26 -23.96
C GLY A 458 23.12 14.58 -25.18
N GLU A 459 23.58 13.36 -25.51
CA GLU A 459 23.15 12.62 -26.70
C GLU A 459 21.81 11.91 -26.52
N ASN A 460 21.59 11.33 -25.33
CA ASN A 460 20.45 10.46 -25.03
C ASN A 460 19.61 10.98 -23.85
N SER A 461 19.57 12.29 -23.66
CA SER A 461 18.73 12.87 -22.61
C SER A 461 18.32 14.31 -22.90
N VAL A 462 17.21 14.70 -22.29
CA VAL A 462 16.69 16.07 -22.28
C VAL A 462 16.41 16.48 -20.84
N VAL A 463 16.51 17.78 -20.57
CA VAL A 463 16.18 18.36 -19.27
C VAL A 463 14.91 19.19 -19.40
N ILE A 464 13.95 18.94 -18.51
CA ILE A 464 12.68 19.65 -18.40
C ILE A 464 12.84 20.67 -17.26
N ARG A 465 12.63 21.94 -17.58
CA ARG A 465 12.76 23.06 -16.63
C ARG A 465 11.42 23.60 -16.15
N ALA A 466 10.41 23.51 -17.00
CA ALA A 466 9.08 23.98 -16.69
C ALA A 466 8.03 23.08 -17.30
N VAL A 467 6.88 23.01 -16.64
CA VAL A 467 5.72 22.23 -17.06
C VAL A 467 4.47 23.11 -17.09
N PRO A 468 3.44 22.73 -17.86
CA PRO A 468 2.16 23.42 -17.83
C PRO A 468 1.53 23.31 -16.43
N ALA A 469 0.97 24.41 -15.93
CA ALA A 469 0.47 24.58 -14.56
C ALA A 469 -1.02 24.29 -14.41
#